data_AF-A0AA88XQZ2-F1
#
_entry.id   AF-A0AA88XQZ2-F1
#
_cell.length_a   1.000
_cell.length_b   1.000
_cell.length_c   1.000
_cell.angle_alpha   90.00
_cell.angle_beta   90.00
_cell.angle_gamma   90.00
#
_symmetry.space_group_name_H-M   'P 1'
#
loop_
_entity.id
_entity.type
_entity.pdbx_description
1 polymer ?
#
loop_
_entity_poly.entity_id
_entity_poly.type
_entity_poly.pdbx_seq_one_letter_code
_entity_poly.pdbx_strand_id
1 'polypeptide(L)'
;MELPEGIAKNTALRENVFVILVCILNKIPIFVVGKPGCSKSLSMQLIRSNLRGKDSKDDFFRILPQLYCVSFQGSESSTSDGIIKVFDKAKKYQEHNSEEDVMSVVILDEIGLAEISRFNPLKVLHSLLEPENKTCPDVAVVGISNWTLDAAKMNRAIHLSRPEMDCEELFETSRSISLSLKEQSRADSGKLTFLINKQQPSFCRLSFGEEEILHGLADGFFQYSKEQTFKNFHGLRDFYSLTKYISKGLLEAGTEAEGQKGGEIVLAWLKEKSWRFADRNVKEKKLDLTDPPFLNRFEKQSFRYVDMLDEHCTSIIAKLNTFVDESCYTQKQFKPSDTYPLYTEDLVPSLVIAEKMKTESDENMFANCCSKLLWISTPDAILRMPYTQAWGKNAMYFRKLQKEYFSLPIHSGLEDLLAYVVEKDKKAFKVDKGLTVDSLDAFCRKMPLLYMK
;
A
#
# COMPACT_ATOMS: atom_id res chain seq x y z
N MET A 1 -17.12 21.28 -13.79
CA MET A 1 -15.86 20.52 -13.74
C MET A 1 -16.21 19.06 -13.52
N GLU A 2 -15.70 18.14 -14.34
CA GLU A 2 -15.84 16.71 -14.09
C GLU A 2 -14.94 16.27 -12.92
N LEU A 3 -15.51 15.43 -12.05
CA LEU A 3 -14.87 14.84 -10.87
C LEU A 3 -15.00 13.31 -10.97
N PRO A 4 -13.91 12.55 -10.88
CA PRO A 4 -13.97 11.10 -10.63
C PRO A 4 -14.74 10.73 -9.36
N GLU A 5 -15.23 9.49 -9.32
CA GLU A 5 -16.05 8.94 -8.24
C GLU A 5 -15.37 8.98 -6.86
N GLY A 6 -16.18 9.18 -5.82
CA GLY A 6 -15.70 9.25 -4.43
C GLY A 6 -14.69 10.38 -4.14
N ILE A 7 -14.69 11.49 -4.89
CA ILE A 7 -13.91 12.69 -4.55
C ILE A 7 -14.79 13.70 -3.81
N ALA A 8 -14.46 13.97 -2.54
CA ALA A 8 -15.11 14.99 -1.73
C ALA A 8 -14.81 16.41 -2.23
N LYS A 9 -15.85 17.25 -2.30
CA LYS A 9 -15.77 18.66 -2.71
C LYS A 9 -15.34 19.57 -1.54
N ASN A 10 -14.39 19.13 -0.70
CA ASN A 10 -14.02 19.82 0.54
C ASN A 10 -13.30 21.16 0.29
N THR A 11 -13.22 22.00 1.32
CA THR A 11 -12.66 23.37 1.25
C THR A 11 -11.24 23.38 0.69
N ALA A 12 -10.37 22.50 1.19
CA ALA A 12 -8.99 22.38 0.73
C ALA A 12 -8.89 22.03 -0.77
N LEU A 13 -9.71 21.09 -1.29
CA LEU A 13 -9.73 20.78 -2.73
C LEU A 13 -10.22 21.97 -3.55
N ARG A 14 -11.31 22.62 -3.13
CA ARG A 14 -11.94 23.75 -3.85
C ARG A 14 -11.01 24.95 -3.97
N GLU A 15 -10.39 25.34 -2.86
CA GLU A 15 -9.48 26.48 -2.82
C GLU A 15 -8.14 26.15 -3.52
N ASN A 16 -7.58 24.95 -3.34
CA ASN A 16 -6.41 24.53 -4.13
C ASN A 16 -6.70 24.61 -5.64
N VAL A 17 -7.85 24.09 -6.11
CA VAL A 17 -8.24 24.17 -7.53
C VAL A 17 -8.40 25.64 -7.97
N PHE A 18 -9.07 26.47 -7.17
CA PHE A 18 -9.27 27.89 -7.50
C PHE A 18 -7.94 28.65 -7.62
N VAL A 19 -7.07 28.57 -6.61
CA VAL A 19 -5.82 29.34 -6.58
C VAL A 19 -4.85 28.83 -7.66
N ILE A 20 -4.69 27.52 -7.85
CA ILE A 20 -3.85 26.97 -8.93
C ILE A 20 -4.38 27.42 -10.31
N LEU A 21 -5.70 27.36 -10.54
CA LEU A 21 -6.31 27.77 -11.80
C LEU A 21 -6.06 29.26 -12.11
N VAL A 22 -6.30 30.14 -11.15
CA VAL A 22 -6.06 31.59 -11.31
C VAL A 22 -4.57 31.87 -11.53
N CYS A 23 -3.67 31.18 -10.82
CA CYS A 23 -2.23 31.34 -10.99
C CYS A 23 -1.77 30.89 -12.39
N ILE A 24 -2.24 29.74 -12.88
CA ILE A 24 -1.93 29.25 -14.24
C ILE A 24 -2.35 30.27 -15.29
N LEU A 25 -3.62 30.70 -15.28
CA LEU A 25 -4.19 31.59 -16.30
C LEU A 25 -3.48 32.95 -16.37
N ASN A 26 -2.95 33.44 -15.23
CA ASN A 26 -2.19 34.69 -15.16
C ASN A 26 -0.66 34.49 -15.24
N LYS A 27 -0.18 33.25 -15.48
CA LYS A 27 1.24 32.83 -15.41
C LYS A 27 1.97 33.22 -14.12
N ILE A 28 1.25 33.37 -13.01
CA ILE A 28 1.85 33.64 -11.70
C ILE A 28 2.42 32.33 -11.14
N PRO A 29 3.71 32.28 -10.73
CA PRO A 29 4.26 31.11 -10.06
C PRO A 29 3.51 30.78 -8.76
N ILE A 30 3.17 29.51 -8.54
CA ILE A 30 2.54 29.04 -7.31
C ILE A 30 3.28 27.84 -6.73
N PHE A 31 3.49 27.83 -5.40
CA PHE A 31 3.93 26.64 -4.65
C PHE A 31 2.84 26.21 -3.67
N VAL A 32 2.32 24.99 -3.84
CA VAL A 32 1.33 24.39 -2.94
C VAL A 32 2.04 23.41 -2.01
N VAL A 33 2.02 23.72 -0.71
CA VAL A 33 2.79 23.03 0.33
C VAL A 33 1.85 22.53 1.42
N GLY A 34 2.20 21.41 2.06
CA GLY A 34 1.48 20.87 3.22
C GLY A 34 1.58 19.36 3.31
N LYS A 35 0.88 18.71 4.24
CA LYS A 35 1.02 17.26 4.45
C LYS A 35 0.60 16.40 3.23
N PRO A 36 1.06 15.13 3.18
CA PRO A 36 0.50 14.13 2.26
C PRO A 36 -1.00 13.95 2.51
N GLY A 37 -1.80 14.02 1.45
CA GLY A 37 -3.25 13.88 1.52
C GLY A 37 -4.06 15.18 1.43
N CYS A 38 -3.45 16.36 1.62
CA CYS A 38 -4.11 17.69 1.52
C CYS A 38 -4.48 18.11 0.08
N SER A 39 -5.03 17.20 -0.73
CA SER A 39 -5.56 17.37 -2.10
C SER A 39 -4.64 17.98 -3.18
N LYS A 40 -3.40 18.38 -2.87
CA LYS A 40 -2.49 19.15 -3.76
C LYS A 40 -2.38 18.61 -5.20
N SER A 41 -1.82 17.40 -5.37
CA SER A 41 -1.63 16.79 -6.70
C SER A 41 -2.96 16.41 -7.36
N LEU A 42 -4.01 16.15 -6.57
CA LEU A 42 -5.37 15.89 -7.08
C LEU A 42 -5.97 17.15 -7.72
N SER A 43 -5.80 18.33 -7.10
CA SER A 43 -6.22 19.61 -7.68
C SER A 43 -5.56 19.87 -9.04
N MET A 44 -4.25 19.65 -9.15
CA MET A 44 -3.54 19.81 -10.43
C MET A 44 -3.97 18.76 -11.47
N GLN A 45 -4.24 17.52 -11.06
CA GLN A 45 -4.79 16.48 -11.92
C GLN A 45 -6.19 16.86 -12.46
N LEU A 46 -7.07 17.40 -11.61
CA LEU A 46 -8.42 17.85 -12.01
C LEU A 46 -8.38 19.03 -12.97
N ILE A 47 -7.49 20.00 -12.73
CA ILE A 47 -7.23 21.13 -13.64
C ILE A 47 -6.76 20.60 -14.99
N ARG A 48 -5.71 19.76 -15.02
CA ARG A 48 -5.18 19.14 -16.25
C ARG A 48 -6.23 18.28 -16.98
N SER A 49 -7.15 17.62 -16.28
CA SER A 49 -8.17 16.78 -16.93
C SER A 49 -9.33 17.58 -17.52
N ASN A 50 -9.58 18.81 -17.04
CA ASN A 50 -10.71 19.66 -17.42
C ASN A 50 -10.35 20.81 -18.38
N LEU A 51 -9.16 21.42 -18.26
CA LEU A 51 -8.69 22.47 -19.17
C LEU A 51 -8.12 21.86 -20.46
N ARG A 52 -9.04 21.51 -21.35
CA ARG A 52 -8.77 20.97 -22.70
C ARG A 52 -9.14 21.95 -23.81
N GLY A 53 -9.40 23.22 -23.48
CA GLY A 53 -10.02 24.15 -24.40
C GLY A 53 -11.35 23.62 -24.92
N LYS A 54 -11.55 23.71 -26.23
CA LYS A 54 -12.77 23.32 -26.96
C LYS A 54 -13.18 21.86 -26.70
N ASP A 55 -12.22 20.97 -26.45
CA ASP A 55 -12.44 19.54 -26.13
C ASP A 55 -12.92 19.29 -24.69
N SER A 56 -13.13 20.34 -23.89
CA SER A 56 -13.71 20.19 -22.56
C SER A 56 -15.18 19.79 -22.62
N LYS A 57 -15.63 19.06 -21.60
CA LYS A 57 -17.03 18.64 -21.42
C LYS A 57 -17.92 19.77 -20.88
N ASP A 58 -17.31 20.77 -20.28
CA ASP A 58 -17.94 21.80 -19.46
C ASP A 58 -17.76 23.18 -20.11
N ASP A 59 -18.86 23.91 -20.29
CA ASP A 59 -18.91 25.14 -21.08
C ASP A 59 -18.05 26.28 -20.54
N PHE A 60 -17.77 26.32 -19.22
CA PHE A 60 -16.84 27.30 -18.66
C PHE A 60 -15.40 27.00 -19.08
N PHE A 61 -15.01 25.72 -19.05
CA PHE A 61 -13.66 25.30 -19.43
C PHE A 61 -13.42 25.26 -20.95
N ARG A 62 -14.48 25.37 -21.78
CA ARG A 62 -14.38 25.59 -23.23
C ARG A 62 -13.91 26.99 -23.62
N ILE A 63 -14.02 27.95 -22.70
CA ILE A 63 -13.63 29.37 -22.89
C ILE A 63 -12.17 29.60 -22.42
N LEU A 64 -11.56 28.61 -21.77
CA LEU A 64 -10.20 28.68 -21.22
C LEU A 64 -9.20 27.88 -22.08
N PRO A 65 -7.91 28.25 -22.10
CA PRO A 65 -6.89 27.58 -22.91
C PRO A 65 -6.70 26.11 -22.54
N GLN A 66 -6.26 25.32 -23.52
CA GLN A 66 -5.82 23.93 -23.32
C GLN A 66 -4.45 23.89 -22.62
N LEU A 67 -4.27 23.03 -21.61
CA LEU A 67 -2.98 22.96 -20.90
C LEU A 67 -2.00 21.94 -21.48
N TYR A 68 -0.81 22.40 -21.88
CA TYR A 68 0.34 21.54 -22.16
C TYR A 68 1.21 21.39 -20.90
N CYS A 69 1.05 20.29 -20.17
CA CYS A 69 1.76 20.07 -18.90
C CYS A 69 3.09 19.32 -19.10
N VAL A 70 4.21 19.91 -18.66
CA VAL A 70 5.53 19.24 -18.57
C VAL A 70 5.93 19.11 -17.10
N SER A 71 6.18 17.88 -16.64
CA SER A 71 6.48 17.59 -15.24
C SER A 71 7.96 17.31 -14.97
N PHE A 72 8.47 17.89 -13.88
CA PHE A 72 9.70 17.50 -13.19
C PHE A 72 9.34 16.92 -11.82
N GLN A 73 10.03 15.86 -11.38
CA GLN A 73 9.86 15.27 -10.05
C GLN A 73 11.15 15.49 -9.24
N GLY A 74 11.01 16.00 -8.02
CA GLY A 74 12.11 16.23 -7.10
C GLY A 74 12.67 14.94 -6.49
N SER A 75 13.98 14.90 -6.26
CA SER A 75 14.70 13.83 -5.58
C SER A 75 16.01 14.36 -4.99
N GLU A 76 16.61 13.63 -4.04
CA GLU A 76 17.96 13.94 -3.53
C GLU A 76 19.05 13.92 -4.60
N SER A 77 18.79 13.28 -5.75
CA SER A 77 19.70 13.19 -6.89
C SER A 77 19.49 14.28 -7.95
N SER A 78 18.45 15.12 -7.80
CA SER A 78 18.04 16.10 -8.81
C SER A 78 19.12 17.15 -9.07
N THR A 79 19.34 17.50 -10.35
CA THR A 79 20.29 18.52 -10.83
C THR A 79 19.57 19.68 -11.52
N SER A 80 20.20 20.86 -11.59
CA SER A 80 19.65 22.04 -12.28
C SER A 80 19.35 21.79 -13.76
N ASP A 81 20.19 21.01 -14.45
CA ASP A 81 20.00 20.70 -15.88
C ASP A 81 18.66 20.01 -16.16
N GLY A 82 18.18 19.18 -15.22
CA GLY A 82 16.89 18.51 -15.34
C GLY A 82 15.72 19.51 -15.30
N ILE A 83 15.83 20.54 -14.46
CA ILE A 83 14.84 21.63 -14.39
C ILE A 83 14.90 22.48 -15.66
N ILE A 84 16.10 22.91 -16.09
CA ILE A 84 16.29 23.71 -17.31
C ILE A 84 15.68 23.00 -18.53
N LYS A 85 16.00 21.71 -18.74
CA LYS A 85 15.45 20.92 -19.87
C LYS A 85 13.92 20.82 -19.87
N VAL A 86 13.29 20.81 -18.68
CA VAL A 86 11.82 20.83 -18.56
C VAL A 86 11.23 22.20 -18.91
N PHE A 87 11.84 23.28 -18.44
CA PHE A 87 11.44 24.64 -18.82
C PHE A 87 11.65 24.91 -20.32
N ASP A 88 12.81 24.56 -20.89
CA ASP A 88 13.10 24.70 -22.32
C ASP A 88 12.11 23.94 -23.20
N LYS A 89 11.70 22.74 -22.78
CA LYS A 89 10.68 21.95 -23.48
C LYS A 89 9.32 22.65 -23.46
N ALA A 90 8.92 23.23 -22.32
CA ALA A 90 7.68 23.97 -22.20
C ALA A 90 7.70 25.27 -23.01
N LYS A 91 8.80 26.04 -22.98
CA LYS A 91 8.97 27.27 -23.78
C LYS A 91 8.89 26.99 -25.27
N LYS A 92 9.66 26.01 -25.76
CA LYS A 92 9.64 25.61 -27.18
C LYS A 92 8.24 25.18 -27.62
N TYR A 93 7.50 24.43 -26.80
CA TYR A 93 6.13 24.05 -27.13
C TYR A 93 5.19 25.28 -27.21
N GLN A 94 5.34 26.25 -26.31
CA GLN A 94 4.57 27.50 -26.36
C GLN A 94 4.89 28.31 -27.63
N GLU A 95 6.17 28.44 -27.98
CA GLU A 95 6.65 29.18 -29.15
C GLU A 95 6.15 28.55 -30.46
N HIS A 96 6.23 27.22 -30.60
CA HIS A 96 5.82 26.53 -31.83
C HIS A 96 4.29 26.50 -32.05
N ASN A 97 3.49 26.63 -31.00
CA ASN A 97 2.02 26.57 -31.05
C ASN A 97 1.38 27.91 -30.64
N SER A 98 2.06 29.04 -30.90
CA SER A 98 1.57 30.39 -30.52
C SER A 98 0.34 30.88 -31.30
N GLU A 99 -0.09 30.15 -32.34
CA GLU A 99 -1.38 30.38 -33.03
C GLU A 99 -2.54 29.56 -32.43
N GLU A 100 -2.25 28.59 -31.57
CA GLU A 100 -3.26 27.79 -30.86
C GLU A 100 -3.56 28.38 -29.46
N ASP A 101 -4.77 28.17 -28.95
CA ASP A 101 -5.18 28.56 -27.60
C ASP A 101 -4.67 27.56 -26.54
N VAL A 102 -3.34 27.41 -26.51
CA VAL A 102 -2.62 26.43 -25.69
C VAL A 102 -1.68 27.14 -24.72
N MET A 103 -1.75 26.75 -23.45
CA MET A 103 -0.93 27.29 -22.37
C MET A 103 -0.02 26.22 -21.78
N SER A 104 1.29 26.44 -21.90
CA SER A 104 2.32 25.55 -21.39
C SER A 104 2.54 25.76 -19.89
N VAL A 105 2.50 24.66 -19.13
CA VAL A 105 2.61 24.65 -17.66
C VAL A 105 3.74 23.72 -17.25
N VAL A 106 4.70 24.24 -16.48
CA VAL A 106 5.72 23.43 -15.80
C VAL A 106 5.18 23.01 -14.42
N ILE A 107 5.13 21.71 -14.18
CA ILE A 107 4.77 21.13 -12.88
C ILE A 107 6.06 20.66 -12.19
N LEU A 108 6.33 21.15 -10.98
CA LEU A 108 7.48 20.74 -10.16
C LEU A 108 6.97 19.95 -8.95
N ASP A 109 6.75 18.64 -9.11
CA ASP A 109 6.20 17.79 -8.04
C ASP A 109 7.31 17.26 -7.11
N GLU A 110 6.94 16.96 -5.87
CA GLU A 110 7.82 16.51 -4.77
C GLU A 110 9.09 17.38 -4.57
N ILE A 111 9.00 18.66 -4.92
CA ILE A 111 10.16 19.57 -5.08
C ILE A 111 10.99 19.76 -3.80
N GLY A 112 10.41 19.61 -2.61
CA GLY A 112 11.14 19.65 -1.34
C GLY A 112 12.26 18.59 -1.22
N LEU A 113 12.13 17.43 -1.90
CA LEU A 113 13.23 16.44 -1.93
C LEU A 113 14.45 16.94 -2.71
N ALA A 114 14.22 17.79 -3.73
CA ALA A 114 15.28 18.42 -4.49
C ALA A 114 15.98 19.57 -3.75
N GLU A 115 15.43 20.05 -2.62
CA GLU A 115 16.12 21.03 -1.77
C GLU A 115 17.23 20.39 -0.91
N ILE A 116 17.09 19.10 -0.59
CA ILE A 116 18.09 18.30 0.14
C ILE A 116 19.26 17.88 -0.78
N SER A 117 19.08 17.95 -2.10
CA SER A 117 20.08 17.56 -3.10
C SER A 117 21.38 18.37 -2.98
N ARG A 118 22.50 17.64 -2.93
CA ARG A 118 23.87 18.20 -2.91
C ARG A 118 24.20 19.07 -4.13
N PHE A 119 23.44 18.95 -5.21
CA PHE A 119 23.62 19.73 -6.43
C PHE A 119 22.91 21.10 -6.38
N ASN A 120 22.17 21.42 -5.30
CA ASN A 120 21.35 22.63 -5.14
C ASN A 120 20.54 22.98 -6.41
N PRO A 121 19.75 22.02 -6.94
CA PRO A 121 19.12 22.15 -8.26
C PRO A 121 18.21 23.37 -8.35
N LEU A 122 17.55 23.72 -7.24
CA LEU A 122 16.53 24.77 -7.17
C LEU A 122 17.07 26.20 -7.39
N LYS A 123 18.40 26.41 -7.34
CA LYS A 123 19.03 27.74 -7.56
C LYS A 123 18.63 28.37 -8.91
N VAL A 124 18.38 27.57 -9.96
CA VAL A 124 17.99 28.10 -11.27
C VAL A 124 16.56 28.64 -11.33
N LEU A 125 15.72 28.34 -10.33
CA LEU A 125 14.36 28.84 -10.28
C LEU A 125 14.29 30.36 -10.13
N HIS A 126 15.29 31.00 -9.52
CA HIS A 126 15.31 32.47 -9.39
C HIS A 126 15.19 33.15 -10.76
N SER A 127 16.06 32.80 -11.72
CA SER A 127 16.07 33.31 -13.09
C SER A 127 14.95 32.77 -14.00
N LEU A 128 14.30 31.66 -13.61
CA LEU A 128 13.21 31.05 -14.39
C LEU A 128 11.82 31.55 -13.97
N LEU A 129 11.66 32.02 -12.72
CA LEU A 129 10.43 32.60 -12.19
C LEU A 129 10.42 34.13 -12.30
N GLU A 130 11.58 34.78 -12.11
CA GLU A 130 11.77 36.23 -12.27
C GLU A 130 12.82 36.49 -13.38
N PRO A 131 12.43 36.56 -14.66
CA PRO A 131 13.35 36.96 -15.73
C PRO A 131 13.63 38.47 -15.63
N GLU A 132 14.91 38.88 -15.67
CA GLU A 132 15.35 40.27 -15.40
C GLU A 132 14.64 41.37 -16.22
N ASN A 133 14.05 41.01 -17.37
CA ASN A 133 13.37 41.93 -18.29
C ASN A 133 11.85 41.65 -18.43
N LYS A 134 11.23 40.87 -17.54
CA LYS A 134 9.79 40.51 -17.60
C LYS A 134 9.13 40.50 -16.22
N THR A 135 7.87 40.90 -16.16
CA THR A 135 7.04 40.86 -14.93
C THR A 135 6.47 39.47 -14.61
N CYS A 136 6.54 38.53 -15.54
CA CYS A 136 6.08 37.14 -15.37
C CYS A 136 6.91 36.17 -16.24
N PRO A 137 6.94 34.86 -15.90
CA PRO A 137 7.62 33.85 -16.70
C PRO A 137 6.89 33.56 -18.03
N ASP A 138 7.64 33.05 -19.01
CA ASP A 138 7.11 32.70 -20.34
C ASP A 138 6.04 31.59 -20.30
N VAL A 139 6.15 30.69 -19.32
CA VAL A 139 5.29 29.53 -19.08
C VAL A 139 4.77 29.57 -17.64
N ALA A 140 3.56 29.07 -17.40
CA ALA A 140 3.03 29.00 -16.05
C ALA A 140 3.79 27.95 -15.23
N VAL A 141 3.94 28.15 -13.91
CA VAL A 141 4.69 27.24 -13.04
C VAL A 141 3.89 26.87 -11.78
N VAL A 142 3.73 25.58 -11.55
CA VAL A 142 3.04 25.00 -10.38
C VAL A 142 3.99 24.04 -9.67
N GLY A 143 4.51 24.46 -8.52
CA GLY A 143 5.26 23.58 -7.62
C GLY A 143 4.37 22.92 -6.58
N ILE A 144 4.65 21.66 -6.26
CA ILE A 144 3.94 20.87 -5.26
C ILE A 144 4.97 20.24 -4.31
N SER A 145 4.80 20.43 -3.00
CA SER A 145 5.72 19.89 -2.00
C SER A 145 5.01 19.32 -0.78
N ASN A 146 5.62 18.30 -0.16
CA ASN A 146 5.24 17.84 1.18
C ASN A 146 6.01 18.56 2.31
N TRP A 147 7.04 19.32 1.95
CA TRP A 147 7.93 20.04 2.86
C TRP A 147 7.96 21.54 2.51
N THR A 148 8.13 22.40 3.52
CA THR A 148 8.35 23.85 3.34
C THR A 148 9.63 24.11 2.57
N LEU A 149 9.56 24.99 1.56
CA LEU A 149 10.73 25.47 0.84
C LEU A 149 11.37 26.66 1.57
N ASP A 150 12.64 26.94 1.29
CA ASP A 150 13.32 28.17 1.72
C ASP A 150 12.62 29.44 1.21
N ALA A 151 12.52 30.45 2.09
CA ALA A 151 11.88 31.74 1.84
C ALA A 151 12.47 32.48 0.60
N ALA A 152 13.77 32.33 0.31
CA ALA A 152 14.37 32.94 -0.88
C ALA A 152 13.76 32.43 -2.21
N LYS A 153 13.14 31.25 -2.18
CA LYS A 153 12.43 30.61 -3.29
C LYS A 153 10.93 30.95 -3.25
N MET A 154 10.33 30.94 -2.05
CA MET A 154 8.90 31.24 -1.86
C MET A 154 8.52 32.69 -2.13
N ASN A 155 9.39 33.66 -1.84
CA ASN A 155 9.11 35.11 -2.04
C ASN A 155 8.85 35.50 -3.51
N ARG A 156 9.07 34.60 -4.46
CA ARG A 156 8.96 34.79 -5.93
C ARG A 156 7.67 34.20 -6.52
N ALA A 157 6.74 33.81 -5.65
CA ALA A 157 5.58 32.99 -5.98
C ALA A 157 4.46 33.15 -4.96
N ILE A 158 3.23 32.78 -5.33
CA ILE A 158 2.15 32.60 -4.37
C ILE A 158 2.39 31.29 -3.62
N HIS A 159 2.63 31.36 -2.31
CA HIS A 159 2.80 30.20 -1.45
C HIS A 159 1.48 29.84 -0.77
N LEU A 160 0.86 28.73 -1.19
CA LEU A 160 -0.35 28.17 -0.59
C LEU A 160 0.03 27.06 0.39
N SER A 161 0.10 27.41 1.68
CA SER A 161 0.37 26.47 2.77
C SER A 161 -0.90 25.78 3.24
N ARG A 162 -0.86 24.47 3.45
CA ARG A 162 -1.92 23.68 4.09
C ARG A 162 -1.49 23.21 5.49
N PRO A 163 -2.14 23.69 6.56
CA PRO A 163 -1.90 23.20 7.92
C PRO A 163 -2.42 21.76 8.08
N GLU A 164 -2.30 21.25 9.30
CA GLU A 164 -2.97 20.01 9.69
C GLU A 164 -4.47 20.27 9.89
N MET A 165 -5.32 19.38 9.40
CA MET A 165 -6.77 19.47 9.58
C MET A 165 -7.14 19.28 11.06
N ASP A 166 -8.05 20.10 11.57
CA ASP A 166 -8.67 19.89 12.88
C ASP A 166 -9.84 18.90 12.81
N CYS A 167 -10.53 18.67 13.93
CA CYS A 167 -11.64 17.72 13.98
C CYS A 167 -12.82 18.15 13.10
N GLU A 168 -13.08 19.46 12.98
CA GLU A 168 -14.19 20.01 12.19
C GLU A 168 -13.91 19.86 10.69
N GLU A 169 -12.69 20.18 10.23
CA GLU A 169 -12.28 19.93 8.84
C GLU A 169 -12.27 18.44 8.48
N LEU A 170 -11.91 17.56 9.43
CA LEU A 170 -12.01 16.11 9.28
C LEU A 170 -13.47 15.66 9.16
N PHE A 171 -14.35 16.14 10.04
CA PHE A 171 -15.79 15.88 10.00
C PHE A 171 -16.39 16.34 8.67
N GLU A 172 -16.28 17.61 8.29
CA GLU A 172 -16.85 18.15 7.04
C GLU A 172 -16.23 17.50 5.78
N THR A 173 -14.97 17.09 5.82
CA THR A 173 -14.40 16.28 4.74
C THR A 173 -15.03 14.89 4.68
N SER A 174 -15.24 14.22 5.81
CA SER A 174 -15.86 12.89 5.86
C SER A 174 -17.36 12.92 5.47
N ARG A 175 -18.06 14.00 5.84
CA ARG A 175 -19.41 14.37 5.41
C ARG A 175 -19.46 14.56 3.90
N SER A 176 -18.52 15.32 3.35
CA SER A 176 -18.37 15.55 1.91
C SER A 176 -18.05 14.27 1.11
N ILE A 177 -17.30 13.32 1.67
CA ILE A 177 -17.10 11.98 1.07
C ILE A 177 -18.44 11.24 1.03
N SER A 178 -19.12 11.15 2.17
CA SER A 178 -20.36 10.39 2.33
C SER A 178 -21.49 10.91 1.43
N LEU A 179 -21.65 12.24 1.35
CA LEU A 179 -22.60 12.89 0.46
C LEU A 179 -22.28 12.62 -1.02
N SER A 180 -21.01 12.71 -1.43
CA SER A 180 -20.62 12.43 -2.83
C SER A 180 -20.91 10.99 -3.25
N LEU A 181 -20.78 10.02 -2.34
CA LEU A 181 -21.12 8.62 -2.61
C LEU A 181 -22.65 8.43 -2.72
N LYS A 182 -23.44 9.07 -1.84
CA LYS A 182 -24.92 9.06 -1.92
C LYS A 182 -25.46 9.70 -3.20
N GLU A 183 -24.85 10.79 -3.67
CA GLU A 183 -25.18 11.40 -4.97
C GLU A 183 -24.94 10.41 -6.13
N GLN A 184 -23.84 9.66 -6.08
CA GLN A 184 -23.43 8.72 -7.14
C GLN A 184 -24.34 7.48 -7.20
N SER A 185 -24.58 6.77 -6.09
CA SER A 185 -25.47 5.59 -6.07
C SER A 185 -26.91 5.90 -6.51
N ARG A 186 -27.39 7.14 -6.29
CA ARG A 186 -28.69 7.62 -6.76
C ARG A 186 -28.72 7.91 -8.27
N ALA A 187 -27.60 8.34 -8.86
CA ALA A 187 -27.51 8.59 -10.29
C ALA A 187 -27.60 7.29 -11.10
N ASP A 188 -26.93 6.23 -10.65
CA ASP A 188 -26.98 4.91 -11.31
C ASP A 188 -28.35 4.24 -11.18
N SER A 189 -28.93 4.28 -9.98
CA SER A 189 -30.30 3.78 -9.74
C SER A 189 -31.38 4.61 -10.45
N GLY A 190 -31.11 5.90 -10.69
CA GLY A 190 -32.11 6.91 -11.09
C GLY A 190 -32.40 7.03 -12.58
N LYS A 191 -31.78 6.22 -13.46
CA LYS A 191 -31.95 6.30 -14.92
C LYS A 191 -33.40 6.16 -15.40
N LEU A 192 -34.30 5.56 -14.59
CA LEU A 192 -35.73 5.42 -14.91
C LEU A 192 -36.59 6.62 -14.44
N THR A 193 -36.11 7.44 -13.50
CA THR A 193 -36.93 8.45 -12.79
C THR A 193 -36.64 9.89 -13.23
N PHE A 194 -35.58 10.12 -14.01
CA PHE A 194 -35.08 11.46 -14.39
C PHE A 194 -36.09 12.33 -15.16
N LEU A 195 -37.12 11.75 -15.78
CA LEU A 195 -38.07 12.47 -16.63
C LEU A 195 -39.14 13.30 -15.89
N ILE A 196 -39.35 13.10 -14.59
CA ILE A 196 -40.55 13.62 -13.90
C ILE A 196 -40.31 14.96 -13.15
N ASN A 197 -39.21 15.11 -12.40
CA ASN A 197 -39.01 16.28 -11.53
C ASN A 197 -37.86 17.19 -12.00
N LYS A 198 -38.20 18.18 -12.84
CA LYS A 198 -37.25 19.19 -13.35
C LYS A 198 -37.15 20.45 -12.47
N GLN A 199 -37.80 20.48 -11.31
CA GLN A 199 -37.91 21.66 -10.43
C GLN A 199 -37.55 21.34 -8.97
N GLN A 200 -36.24 21.25 -8.72
CA GLN A 200 -35.47 21.50 -7.48
C GLN A 200 -34.34 20.45 -7.36
N PRO A 201 -33.08 20.86 -7.11
CA PRO A 201 -32.00 19.92 -6.85
C PRO A 201 -32.29 19.19 -5.54
N SER A 202 -32.44 17.86 -5.59
CA SER A 202 -32.73 17.03 -4.43
C SER A 202 -31.51 16.93 -3.51
N PHE A 203 -31.31 17.97 -2.70
CA PHE A 203 -30.16 18.11 -1.80
C PHE A 203 -30.04 16.88 -0.90
N CYS A 204 -29.03 16.05 -1.17
CA CYS A 204 -28.79 14.85 -0.37
C CYS A 204 -28.38 15.29 1.04
N ARG A 205 -29.07 14.75 2.04
CA ARG A 205 -28.71 14.90 3.45
C ARG A 205 -28.31 13.54 4.00
N LEU A 206 -27.45 13.57 5.00
CA LEU A 206 -27.23 12.43 5.90
C LEU A 206 -28.35 12.40 6.94
N SER A 207 -28.56 11.24 7.57
CA SER A 207 -29.38 11.15 8.77
C SER A 207 -28.58 11.61 9.99
N PHE A 208 -29.26 11.93 11.09
CA PHE A 208 -28.60 12.38 12.33
C PHE A 208 -27.56 11.35 12.83
N GLY A 209 -27.92 10.06 12.88
CA GLY A 209 -27.00 8.99 13.29
C GLY A 209 -25.82 8.76 12.34
N GLU A 210 -25.94 9.10 11.05
CA GLU A 210 -24.80 9.09 10.13
C GLU A 210 -23.83 10.23 10.42
N GLU A 211 -24.34 11.42 10.77
CA GLU A 211 -23.49 12.55 11.17
C GLU A 211 -22.81 12.28 12.53
N GLU A 212 -23.49 11.63 13.48
CA GLU A 212 -22.86 11.15 14.73
C GLU A 212 -21.73 10.14 14.48
N ILE A 213 -21.92 9.17 13.57
CA ILE A 213 -20.88 8.18 13.21
C ILE A 213 -19.66 8.88 12.60
N LEU A 214 -19.89 9.87 11.72
CA LEU A 214 -18.81 10.62 11.07
C LEU A 214 -18.08 11.56 12.04
N HIS A 215 -18.78 12.14 13.02
CA HIS A 215 -18.17 12.95 14.08
C HIS A 215 -17.28 12.07 14.98
N GLY A 216 -17.79 10.92 15.44
CA GLY A 216 -17.01 9.96 16.22
C GLY A 216 -15.81 9.37 15.47
N LEU A 217 -15.92 9.23 14.15
CA LEU A 217 -14.81 8.86 13.26
C LEU A 217 -13.75 9.98 13.18
N ALA A 218 -14.16 11.24 13.07
CA ALA A 218 -13.25 12.39 13.06
C ALA A 218 -12.52 12.53 14.40
N ASP A 219 -13.24 12.48 15.53
CA ASP A 219 -12.67 12.53 16.88
C ASP A 219 -11.69 11.38 17.13
N GLY A 220 -12.10 10.15 16.80
CA GLY A 220 -11.27 8.96 16.97
C GLY A 220 -9.98 9.03 16.15
N PHE A 221 -10.05 9.53 14.91
CA PHE A 221 -8.86 9.74 14.08
C PHE A 221 -7.99 10.90 14.58
N PHE A 222 -8.58 12.01 15.04
CA PHE A 222 -7.86 13.18 15.57
C PHE A 222 -7.13 12.88 16.88
N GLN A 223 -7.71 12.05 17.75
CA GLN A 223 -7.03 11.51 18.94
C GLN A 223 -5.91 10.55 18.52
N TYR A 224 -6.23 9.54 17.70
CA TYR A 224 -5.25 8.55 17.23
C TYR A 224 -4.04 9.18 16.54
N SER A 225 -4.23 10.22 15.73
CA SER A 225 -3.17 10.98 15.04
C SER A 225 -2.12 11.59 16.00
N LYS A 226 -2.51 11.90 17.24
CA LYS A 226 -1.61 12.43 18.28
C LYS A 226 -0.89 11.34 19.07
N GLU A 227 -1.46 10.14 19.13
CA GLU A 227 -0.98 9.01 19.94
C GLU A 227 -0.20 7.95 19.12
N GLN A 228 0.04 8.19 17.82
CA GLN A 228 0.80 7.27 16.97
C GLN A 228 2.24 7.08 17.48
N THR A 229 2.66 5.83 17.64
CA THR A 229 4.04 5.45 17.99
C THR A 229 5.06 5.91 16.94
N PHE A 230 4.69 5.89 15.67
CA PHE A 230 5.48 6.38 14.55
C PHE A 230 4.78 7.59 13.90
N LYS A 231 5.48 8.73 13.81
CA LYS A 231 4.89 10.01 13.42
C LYS A 231 4.44 10.03 11.95
N ASN A 232 3.14 10.27 11.71
CA ASN A 232 2.48 10.19 10.40
C ASN A 232 2.52 8.78 9.76
N PHE A 233 2.47 7.71 10.55
CA PHE A 233 2.40 6.34 10.02
C PHE A 233 1.04 6.01 9.38
N HIS A 234 -0.03 6.58 9.94
CA HIS A 234 -1.32 6.74 9.26
C HIS A 234 -1.63 8.23 9.12
N GLY A 235 -2.25 8.61 8.01
CA GLY A 235 -2.53 10.00 7.67
C GLY A 235 -3.88 10.17 6.99
N LEU A 236 -4.08 11.34 6.39
CA LEU A 236 -5.37 11.73 5.80
C LEU A 236 -5.87 10.76 4.72
N ARG A 237 -4.97 10.04 4.02
CA ARG A 237 -5.33 9.03 3.03
C ARG A 237 -5.97 7.79 3.67
N ASP A 238 -5.44 7.31 4.79
CA ASP A 238 -6.00 6.20 5.55
C ASP A 238 -7.38 6.59 6.13
N PHE A 239 -7.50 7.82 6.64
CA PHE A 239 -8.79 8.40 7.07
C PHE A 239 -9.83 8.44 5.94
N TYR A 240 -9.47 8.97 4.75
CA TYR A 240 -10.40 9.02 3.62
C TYR A 240 -10.81 7.63 3.13
N SER A 241 -9.92 6.64 3.18
CA SER A 241 -10.25 5.24 2.86
C SER A 241 -11.22 4.63 3.89
N LEU A 242 -10.98 4.88 5.18
CA LEU A 242 -11.87 4.44 6.26
C LEU A 242 -13.25 5.09 6.17
N THR A 243 -13.33 6.41 5.90
CA THR A 243 -14.61 7.06 5.61
C THR A 243 -15.31 6.37 4.44
N LYS A 244 -14.64 6.19 3.29
CA LYS A 244 -15.26 5.55 2.11
C LYS A 244 -15.78 4.15 2.40
N TYR A 245 -15.10 3.38 3.24
CA TYR A 245 -15.56 2.06 3.69
C TYR A 245 -16.83 2.18 4.54
N ILE A 246 -16.84 3.05 5.55
CA ILE A 246 -17.99 3.27 6.44
C ILE A 246 -19.20 3.82 5.66
N SER A 247 -19.00 4.82 4.78
CA SER A 247 -20.06 5.37 3.92
C SER A 247 -20.69 4.33 2.99
N LYS A 248 -19.91 3.32 2.54
CA LYS A 248 -20.44 2.18 1.75
C LYS A 248 -21.24 1.21 2.62
N GLY A 249 -20.72 0.83 3.79
CA GLY A 249 -21.47 0.00 4.74
C GLY A 249 -22.82 0.62 5.13
N LEU A 250 -22.86 1.94 5.34
CA LEU A 250 -24.10 2.70 5.62
C LEU A 250 -25.05 2.79 4.41
N LEU A 251 -24.54 2.70 3.18
CA LEU A 251 -25.34 2.61 1.96
C LEU A 251 -25.93 1.20 1.74
N GLU A 252 -25.18 0.17 2.14
CA GLU A 252 -25.54 -1.24 1.97
C GLU A 252 -26.49 -1.74 3.08
N ALA A 253 -26.28 -1.32 4.34
CA ALA A 253 -27.09 -1.69 5.51
C ALA A 253 -28.37 -0.83 5.65
N GLY A 254 -29.13 -0.68 4.57
CA GLY A 254 -30.19 0.33 4.44
C GLY A 254 -31.28 0.29 5.53
N THR A 255 -31.48 1.43 6.19
CA THR A 255 -32.70 1.80 6.96
C THR A 255 -33.08 1.02 8.23
N GLU A 256 -32.33 0.01 8.69
CA GLU A 256 -32.65 -0.72 9.94
C GLU A 256 -31.66 -0.51 11.11
N ALA A 257 -30.66 0.37 10.95
CA ALA A 257 -29.65 0.64 11.97
C ALA A 257 -30.06 1.76 12.97
N GLU A 258 -31.16 1.59 13.72
CA GLU A 258 -31.46 2.48 14.85
C GLU A 258 -30.55 2.20 16.05
N GLY A 259 -29.70 3.18 16.40
CA GLY A 259 -29.36 3.44 17.80
C GLY A 259 -28.45 2.45 18.53
N GLN A 260 -27.26 2.11 18.00
CA GLN A 260 -26.19 1.63 18.89
C GLN A 260 -24.75 1.96 18.44
N LYS A 261 -24.06 2.74 19.28
CA LYS A 261 -22.61 2.65 19.55
C LYS A 261 -21.64 2.73 18.35
N GLY A 262 -22.00 3.44 17.28
CA GLY A 262 -21.12 3.61 16.11
C GLY A 262 -19.68 4.05 16.43
N GLY A 263 -19.49 5.00 17.37
CA GLY A 263 -18.16 5.42 17.83
C GLY A 263 -17.37 4.33 18.56
N GLU A 264 -18.01 3.49 19.39
CA GLU A 264 -17.35 2.34 20.01
C GLU A 264 -17.03 1.24 18.99
N ILE A 265 -17.90 1.02 17.99
CA ILE A 265 -17.66 0.06 16.91
C ILE A 265 -16.47 0.52 16.07
N VAL A 266 -16.38 1.82 15.73
CA VAL A 266 -15.22 2.38 15.01
C VAL A 266 -13.95 2.32 15.86
N LEU A 267 -14.01 2.62 17.16
CA LEU A 267 -12.85 2.50 18.06
C LEU A 267 -12.43 1.04 18.30
N ALA A 268 -13.37 0.10 18.36
CA ALA A 268 -13.10 -1.33 18.45
C ALA A 268 -12.48 -1.85 17.14
N TRP A 269 -13.03 -1.49 15.98
CA TRP A 269 -12.50 -1.84 14.67
C TRP A 269 -11.11 -1.25 14.43
N LEU A 270 -10.87 0.01 14.82
CA LEU A 270 -9.54 0.63 14.81
C LEU A 270 -8.58 -0.12 15.73
N LYS A 271 -9.00 -0.50 16.94
CA LYS A 271 -8.16 -1.28 17.87
C LYS A 271 -7.92 -2.72 17.43
N GLU A 272 -8.87 -3.35 16.73
CA GLU A 272 -8.77 -4.74 16.27
C GLU A 272 -7.99 -4.87 14.94
N LYS A 273 -8.08 -3.86 14.06
CA LYS A 273 -7.36 -3.81 12.78
C LYS A 273 -6.07 -2.99 12.79
N SER A 274 -5.71 -2.30 13.88
CA SER A 274 -4.38 -1.67 13.99
C SER A 274 -3.22 -2.68 14.11
N TRP A 275 -3.50 -3.92 14.52
CA TRP A 275 -2.45 -4.88 14.94
C TRP A 275 -2.06 -5.90 13.89
N ARG A 276 -3.06 -6.46 13.21
CA ARG A 276 -2.85 -7.12 11.92
C ARG A 276 -2.80 -5.98 10.90
N PHE A 277 -1.62 -5.45 10.46
CA PHE A 277 -1.35 -4.73 9.17
C PHE A 277 0.07 -4.09 8.85
N ALA A 278 0.90 -4.72 7.96
CA ALA A 278 2.29 -4.41 7.50
C ALA A 278 2.80 -5.31 6.30
N ASP A 279 3.06 -4.72 5.11
CA ASP A 279 3.36 -5.39 3.82
C ASP A 279 4.72 -6.15 3.70
N ARG A 280 4.83 -7.12 2.78
CA ARG A 280 6.03 -7.92 2.47
C ARG A 280 7.28 -7.09 2.12
N ASN A 281 7.13 -5.88 1.57
CA ASN A 281 8.26 -5.12 1.04
C ASN A 281 9.01 -4.29 2.10
N VAL A 282 8.38 -3.96 3.24
CA VAL A 282 8.99 -3.14 4.31
C VAL A 282 9.17 -3.99 5.57
N LYS A 283 10.37 -4.55 5.74
CA LYS A 283 10.77 -5.20 7.00
C LYS A 283 10.69 -4.18 8.15
N GLU A 284 10.15 -4.56 9.30
CA GLU A 284 10.01 -3.71 10.50
C GLU A 284 11.29 -2.88 10.79
N LYS A 285 12.45 -3.53 10.69
CA LYS A 285 13.81 -2.93 10.88
C LYS A 285 14.23 -1.87 9.84
N LYS A 286 13.34 -1.44 8.96
CA LYS A 286 13.53 -0.34 7.99
C LYS A 286 12.43 0.73 8.04
N LEU A 287 11.45 0.62 8.94
CA LEU A 287 10.32 1.54 8.97
C LEU A 287 10.76 2.99 9.23
N ASP A 288 11.70 3.18 10.17
CA ASP A 288 12.31 4.48 10.51
C ASP A 288 13.07 5.15 9.35
N LEU A 289 13.43 4.39 8.31
CA LEU A 289 14.16 4.83 7.12
C LEU A 289 13.23 5.04 5.91
N THR A 290 11.91 4.94 6.09
CA THR A 290 10.94 5.00 4.99
C THR A 290 10.11 6.29 5.03
N ASP A 291 10.05 6.99 3.89
CA ASP A 291 9.33 8.25 3.74
C ASP A 291 7.85 8.15 4.18
N PRO A 292 7.38 8.99 5.14
CA PRO A 292 5.96 9.05 5.48
C PRO A 292 5.04 9.37 4.28
N PRO A 293 5.42 10.22 3.29
CA PRO A 293 4.64 10.40 2.06
C PRO A 293 4.51 9.14 1.18
N PHE A 294 5.36 8.13 1.37
CA PHE A 294 5.27 6.81 0.73
C PHE A 294 4.40 5.86 1.55
N LEU A 295 4.66 5.73 2.86
CA LEU A 295 3.88 4.87 3.77
C LEU A 295 2.37 5.16 3.72
N ASN A 296 2.00 6.45 3.70
CA ASN A 296 0.61 6.89 3.61
C ASN A 296 -0.06 6.63 2.24
N ARG A 297 0.58 5.94 1.29
CA ARG A 297 -0.05 5.51 0.02
C ARG A 297 -0.59 4.09 0.08
N PHE A 298 -0.21 3.30 1.08
CA PHE A 298 -0.53 1.88 1.17
C PHE A 298 -1.44 1.60 2.36
N GLU A 299 -2.47 0.78 2.13
CA GLU A 299 -3.04 -0.03 3.20
C GLU A 299 -1.97 -1.08 3.57
N LYS A 300 -1.37 -0.93 4.74
CA LYS A 300 -0.35 -1.84 5.26
C LYS A 300 -1.05 -3.19 5.56
N GLN A 301 -0.49 -4.39 5.28
CA GLN A 301 -1.08 -5.72 5.62
C GLN A 301 0.02 -6.81 5.77
N SER A 302 0.40 -7.47 6.90
CA SER A 302 -0.13 -7.84 8.26
C SER A 302 -0.03 -9.35 8.38
N PHE A 303 1.23 -9.81 8.54
CA PHE A 303 1.63 -11.18 8.41
C PHE A 303 2.83 -11.56 9.31
N ARG A 304 2.55 -11.92 10.57
CA ARG A 304 3.38 -12.84 11.35
C ARG A 304 2.80 -14.25 11.18
N TYR A 305 3.60 -15.30 11.31
CA TYR A 305 3.08 -16.67 11.18
C TYR A 305 1.95 -16.96 12.19
N VAL A 306 2.03 -16.36 13.39
CA VAL A 306 0.98 -16.40 14.43
C VAL A 306 -0.39 -15.95 13.90
N ASP A 307 -0.45 -15.00 12.97
CA ASP A 307 -1.71 -14.48 12.41
C ASP A 307 -2.42 -15.48 11.47
N MET A 308 -1.74 -16.58 11.06
CA MET A 308 -2.32 -17.68 10.28
C MET A 308 -2.72 -18.91 11.12
N LEU A 309 -2.38 -18.90 12.41
CA LEU A 309 -2.38 -20.08 13.28
C LEU A 309 -3.58 -20.07 14.22
N ASP A 310 -4.47 -21.03 14.06
CA ASP A 310 -5.57 -21.24 15.00
C ASP A 310 -5.04 -21.82 16.33
N GLU A 311 -5.88 -21.86 17.35
CA GLU A 311 -5.53 -22.40 18.67
C GLU A 311 -5.02 -23.85 18.59
N HIS A 312 -5.60 -24.68 17.70
CA HIS A 312 -5.15 -26.05 17.45
C HIS A 312 -3.73 -26.09 16.86
N CYS A 313 -3.46 -25.26 15.83
CA CYS A 313 -2.14 -25.15 15.23
C CYS A 313 -1.10 -24.65 16.23
N THR A 314 -1.47 -23.71 17.09
CA THR A 314 -0.65 -23.18 18.19
C THR A 314 -0.31 -24.27 19.22
N SER A 315 -1.29 -25.12 19.58
CA SER A 315 -1.07 -26.31 20.42
C SER A 315 -0.07 -27.30 19.79
N ILE A 316 -0.15 -27.50 18.47
CA ILE A 316 0.77 -28.38 17.73
C ILE A 316 2.18 -27.77 17.65
N ILE A 317 2.33 -26.45 17.45
CA ILE A 317 3.63 -25.78 17.49
C ILE A 317 4.27 -25.88 18.88
N ALA A 318 3.50 -25.69 19.96
CA ALA A 318 4.01 -25.89 21.32
C ALA A 318 4.51 -27.33 21.55
N LYS A 319 3.78 -28.33 21.06
CA LYS A 319 4.19 -29.76 21.10
C LYS A 319 5.42 -30.03 20.26
N LEU A 320 5.53 -29.44 19.06
CA LEU A 320 6.67 -29.61 18.15
C LEU A 320 7.93 -28.92 18.68
N ASN A 321 7.83 -27.71 19.24
CA ASN A 321 8.96 -27.05 19.90
C ASN A 321 9.44 -27.87 21.11
N THR A 322 8.52 -28.37 21.94
CA THR A 322 8.85 -29.29 23.05
C THR A 322 9.54 -30.56 22.53
N PHE A 323 9.06 -31.15 21.43
CA PHE A 323 9.69 -32.31 20.79
C PHE A 323 11.09 -31.99 20.23
N VAL A 324 11.28 -30.84 19.60
CA VAL A 324 12.57 -30.35 19.10
C VAL A 324 13.55 -30.18 20.26
N ASP A 325 13.17 -29.48 21.32
CA ASP A 325 14.03 -29.27 22.48
C ASP A 325 14.39 -30.59 23.15
N GLU A 326 13.42 -31.46 23.45
CA GLU A 326 13.67 -32.74 24.11
C GLU A 326 14.45 -33.74 23.24
N SER A 327 14.34 -33.68 21.91
CA SER A 327 15.14 -34.48 20.97
C SER A 327 16.56 -33.94 20.76
N CYS A 328 16.81 -32.67 21.09
CA CYS A 328 18.17 -32.11 21.11
C CYS A 328 18.84 -32.24 22.48
N TYR A 329 18.08 -32.26 23.58
CA TYR A 329 18.59 -32.20 24.95
C TYR A 329 19.31 -33.48 25.42
N THR A 330 20.57 -33.59 25.03
CA THR A 330 21.56 -34.46 25.66
C THR A 330 22.53 -33.60 26.48
N GLN A 331 22.38 -33.64 27.81
CA GLN A 331 23.29 -33.02 28.80
C GLN A 331 23.69 -31.53 28.52
N LYS A 332 22.77 -30.73 27.97
CA LYS A 332 22.96 -29.29 27.64
C LYS A 332 24.02 -28.97 26.55
N GLN A 333 24.54 -29.94 25.81
CA GLN A 333 25.64 -29.70 24.86
C GLN A 333 25.23 -29.26 23.45
N PHE A 334 24.00 -29.56 23.01
CA PHE A 334 23.55 -29.34 21.63
C PHE A 334 22.32 -28.43 21.55
N LYS A 335 22.26 -27.61 20.49
CA LYS A 335 21.14 -26.73 20.15
C LYS A 335 20.30 -27.33 19.00
N PRO A 336 19.05 -26.89 18.81
CA PRO A 336 18.25 -27.23 17.62
C PRO A 336 18.95 -26.97 16.28
N SER A 337 19.79 -25.93 16.19
CA SER A 337 20.63 -25.62 15.02
C SER A 337 21.62 -26.71 14.62
N ASP A 338 21.98 -27.58 15.57
CA ASP A 338 23.04 -28.58 15.41
C ASP A 338 22.41 -29.95 15.04
N THR A 339 21.13 -30.12 15.34
CA THR A 339 20.29 -31.26 14.96
C THR A 339 19.64 -31.04 13.59
N TYR A 340 19.11 -29.84 13.35
CA TYR A 340 18.40 -29.47 12.12
C TYR A 340 19.15 -28.29 11.45
N PRO A 341 19.94 -28.51 10.39
CA PRO A 341 20.54 -27.41 9.64
C PRO A 341 19.43 -26.54 9.04
N LEU A 342 19.60 -25.22 9.13
CA LEU A 342 18.54 -24.21 8.87
C LEU A 342 17.46 -24.08 9.96
N TYR A 343 17.67 -24.57 11.19
CA TYR A 343 16.75 -24.26 12.30
C TYR A 343 16.65 -22.75 12.56
N THR A 344 15.43 -22.24 12.53
CA THR A 344 15.05 -20.88 12.94
C THR A 344 13.77 -20.94 13.78
N GLU A 345 13.47 -19.87 14.52
CA GLU A 345 12.24 -19.75 15.31
C GLU A 345 10.97 -19.88 14.42
N ASP A 346 11.06 -19.44 13.16
CA ASP A 346 9.99 -19.54 12.16
C ASP A 346 9.85 -20.92 11.49
N LEU A 347 10.81 -21.84 11.67
CA LEU A 347 10.82 -23.13 10.97
C LEU A 347 9.61 -23.99 11.33
N VAL A 348 9.34 -24.17 12.64
CA VAL A 348 8.22 -24.99 13.11
C VAL A 348 6.86 -24.36 12.75
N PRO A 349 6.60 -23.05 12.94
CA PRO A 349 5.42 -22.37 12.41
C PRO A 349 5.23 -22.55 10.89
N SER A 350 6.28 -22.33 10.10
CA SER A 350 6.23 -22.50 8.64
C SER A 350 5.89 -23.92 8.21
N LEU A 351 6.43 -24.91 8.94
CA LEU A 351 6.27 -26.33 8.63
C LEU A 351 4.86 -26.85 8.96
N VAL A 352 4.24 -26.36 10.04
CA VAL A 352 2.83 -26.61 10.40
C VAL A 352 1.89 -25.97 9.37
N ILE A 353 2.11 -24.71 9.00
CA ILE A 353 1.32 -24.02 7.96
C ILE A 353 1.44 -24.77 6.61
N ALA A 354 2.62 -25.31 6.30
CA ALA A 354 2.87 -26.13 5.11
C ALA A 354 2.30 -27.57 5.17
N GLU A 355 1.68 -28.00 6.28
CA GLU A 355 0.76 -29.15 6.33
C GLU A 355 -0.71 -28.72 6.29
N LYS A 356 -1.09 -27.65 7.01
CA LYS A 356 -2.45 -27.08 6.95
C LYS A 356 -2.89 -26.73 5.52
N MET A 357 -1.94 -26.32 4.66
CA MET A 357 -2.17 -26.09 3.22
C MET A 357 -2.24 -27.36 2.35
N LYS A 358 -2.08 -28.56 2.92
CA LYS A 358 -2.00 -29.83 2.17
C LYS A 358 -2.98 -30.92 2.63
N THR A 359 -3.44 -30.87 3.87
CA THR A 359 -4.34 -31.88 4.46
C THR A 359 -5.41 -31.23 5.32
N GLU A 360 -6.67 -31.49 5.01
CA GLU A 360 -7.84 -31.04 5.79
C GLU A 360 -8.08 -31.85 7.08
N SER A 361 -7.21 -32.82 7.40
CA SER A 361 -7.33 -33.71 8.56
C SER A 361 -6.23 -33.42 9.59
N ASP A 362 -6.62 -32.80 10.70
CA ASP A 362 -5.72 -32.39 11.79
C ASP A 362 -5.07 -33.56 12.54
N GLU A 363 -5.74 -34.73 12.61
CA GLU A 363 -5.38 -35.84 13.51
C GLU A 363 -3.93 -36.34 13.36
N ASN A 364 -3.39 -36.25 12.14
CA ASN A 364 -2.02 -36.69 11.83
C ASN A 364 -1.02 -35.52 11.64
N MET A 365 -1.44 -34.25 11.78
CA MET A 365 -0.59 -33.10 11.46
C MET A 365 0.72 -33.10 12.27
N PHE A 366 0.69 -33.41 13.58
CA PHE A 366 1.90 -33.53 14.39
C PHE A 366 2.86 -34.62 13.86
N ALA A 367 2.34 -35.79 13.48
CA ALA A 367 3.16 -36.90 12.99
C ALA A 367 3.78 -36.59 11.62
N ASN A 368 3.01 -35.98 10.72
CA ASN A 368 3.50 -35.52 9.42
C ASN A 368 4.59 -34.44 9.59
N CYS A 369 4.39 -33.51 10.53
CA CYS A 369 5.39 -32.50 10.88
C CYS A 369 6.70 -33.14 11.39
N CYS A 370 6.63 -34.09 12.31
CA CYS A 370 7.81 -34.84 12.78
C CYS A 370 8.51 -35.58 11.64
N SER A 371 7.77 -36.20 10.72
CA SER A 371 8.34 -36.86 9.53
C SER A 371 9.07 -35.84 8.63
N LYS A 372 8.49 -34.66 8.36
CA LYS A 372 9.19 -33.57 7.65
C LYS A 372 10.45 -33.09 8.37
N LEU A 373 10.45 -33.02 9.70
CA LEU A 373 11.66 -32.69 10.47
C LEU A 373 12.76 -33.73 10.29
N LEU A 374 12.43 -35.02 10.12
CA LEU A 374 13.42 -36.06 9.79
C LEU A 374 14.15 -35.79 8.47
N TRP A 375 13.47 -35.28 7.43
CA TRP A 375 14.10 -34.97 6.13
C TRP A 375 15.20 -33.89 6.22
N ILE A 376 15.23 -33.10 7.30
CA ILE A 376 16.25 -32.08 7.57
C ILE A 376 17.11 -32.40 8.81
N SER A 377 17.00 -33.59 9.41
CA SER A 377 17.83 -33.98 10.55
C SER A 377 19.24 -34.41 10.12
N THR A 378 20.26 -34.07 10.91
CA THR A 378 21.62 -34.62 10.72
C THR A 378 21.69 -36.10 11.12
N PRO A 379 22.48 -36.95 10.42
CA PRO A 379 22.58 -38.38 10.76
C PRO A 379 23.12 -38.62 12.17
N ASP A 380 24.09 -37.79 12.59
CA ASP A 380 24.65 -37.78 13.93
C ASP A 380 23.57 -37.52 15.00
N ALA A 381 22.68 -36.55 14.82
CA ALA A 381 21.61 -36.31 15.79
C ALA A 381 20.61 -37.48 15.89
N ILE A 382 20.31 -38.16 14.76
CA ILE A 382 19.47 -39.38 14.76
C ILE A 382 20.18 -40.58 15.42
N LEU A 383 21.51 -40.63 15.38
CA LEU A 383 22.32 -41.61 16.13
C LEU A 383 22.44 -41.25 17.62
N ARG A 384 22.46 -39.96 17.98
CA ARG A 384 22.45 -39.46 19.37
C ARG A 384 21.07 -39.54 20.03
N MET A 385 19.99 -39.59 19.25
CA MET A 385 18.59 -39.64 19.71
C MET A 385 18.30 -40.65 20.84
N PRO A 386 18.91 -41.85 20.93
CA PRO A 386 18.70 -42.79 22.03
C PRO A 386 19.19 -42.34 23.42
N TYR A 387 20.04 -41.31 23.48
CA TYR A 387 20.60 -40.76 24.71
C TYR A 387 19.85 -39.49 25.21
N THR A 388 18.78 -39.10 24.50
CA THR A 388 17.95 -37.93 24.80
C THR A 388 16.95 -38.19 25.91
N GLN A 389 16.45 -37.13 26.56
CA GLN A 389 15.36 -37.25 27.53
C GLN A 389 14.05 -37.73 26.87
N ALA A 390 13.81 -37.36 25.61
CA ALA A 390 12.62 -37.77 24.87
C ALA A 390 12.54 -39.30 24.68
N TRP A 391 13.67 -39.96 24.42
CA TRP A 391 13.74 -41.42 24.29
C TRP A 391 13.30 -42.14 25.57
N GLY A 392 13.64 -41.60 26.74
CA GLY A 392 13.18 -42.12 28.03
C GLY A 392 11.66 -42.08 28.22
N LYS A 393 10.97 -41.16 27.55
CA LYS A 393 9.50 -41.03 27.60
C LYS A 393 8.78 -41.95 26.61
N ASN A 394 9.33 -42.14 25.39
CA ASN A 394 8.68 -42.97 24.36
C ASN A 394 9.67 -43.65 23.40
N ALA A 395 10.51 -44.53 23.93
CA ALA A 395 11.50 -45.28 23.16
C ALA A 395 10.92 -46.06 21.96
N MET A 396 9.65 -46.47 22.00
CA MET A 396 9.02 -47.18 20.88
C MET A 396 8.75 -46.24 19.69
N TYR A 397 8.26 -45.04 19.93
CA TYR A 397 8.05 -44.02 18.90
C TYR A 397 9.37 -43.56 18.29
N PHE A 398 10.39 -43.26 19.11
CA PHE A 398 11.70 -42.85 18.60
C PHE A 398 12.43 -43.97 17.84
N ARG A 399 12.25 -45.25 18.22
CA ARG A 399 12.70 -46.40 17.40
C ARG A 399 12.00 -46.49 16.05
N LYS A 400 10.75 -46.02 15.92
CA LYS A 400 10.07 -45.90 14.62
C LYS A 400 10.71 -44.78 13.80
N LEU A 401 10.84 -43.58 14.37
CA LEU A 401 11.43 -42.41 13.69
C LEU A 401 12.86 -42.68 13.20
N GLN A 402 13.70 -43.34 14.01
CA GLN A 402 15.06 -43.70 13.63
C GLN A 402 15.09 -44.69 12.43
N LYS A 403 14.16 -45.65 12.37
CA LYS A 403 14.02 -46.54 11.21
C LYS A 403 13.48 -45.82 9.97
N GLU A 404 12.52 -44.91 10.16
CA GLU A 404 11.91 -44.10 9.11
C GLU A 404 12.97 -43.20 8.44
N TYR A 405 13.82 -42.55 9.24
CA TYR A 405 14.97 -41.75 8.78
C TYR A 405 15.92 -42.56 7.90
N PHE A 406 16.43 -43.70 8.38
CA PHE A 406 17.35 -44.54 7.59
C PHE A 406 16.69 -45.24 6.38
N SER A 407 15.37 -45.13 6.21
CA SER A 407 14.67 -45.52 4.97
C SER A 407 14.42 -44.38 3.98
N LEU A 408 14.79 -43.14 4.31
CA LEU A 408 14.63 -41.99 3.43
C LEU A 408 15.65 -42.03 2.27
N PRO A 409 15.24 -41.68 1.02
CA PRO A 409 16.12 -41.76 -0.15
C PRO A 409 17.31 -40.78 -0.12
N ILE A 410 17.29 -39.78 0.77
CA ILE A 410 18.41 -38.87 1.02
C ILE A 410 19.71 -39.58 1.44
N HIS A 411 19.63 -40.84 1.90
CA HIS A 411 20.80 -41.62 2.33
C HIS A 411 21.35 -42.58 1.26
N SER A 412 20.59 -42.87 0.21
CA SER A 412 21.04 -43.79 -0.85
C SER A 412 21.95 -43.09 -1.88
N GLY A 413 21.67 -41.82 -2.17
CA GLY A 413 22.50 -40.97 -3.01
C GLY A 413 21.74 -39.80 -3.62
N LEU A 414 22.44 -38.90 -4.30
CA LEU A 414 21.81 -37.80 -5.03
C LEU A 414 20.96 -38.31 -6.22
N GLU A 415 21.38 -39.40 -6.86
CA GLU A 415 20.66 -40.02 -7.97
C GLU A 415 19.29 -40.58 -7.54
N ASP A 416 19.26 -41.39 -6.48
CA ASP A 416 18.01 -41.92 -5.91
C ASP A 416 17.08 -40.81 -5.37
N LEU A 417 17.66 -39.75 -4.78
CA LEU A 417 16.89 -38.60 -4.33
C LEU A 417 16.22 -37.85 -5.49
N LEU A 418 16.96 -37.62 -6.59
CA LEU A 418 16.41 -37.01 -7.80
C LEU A 418 15.35 -37.91 -8.45
N ALA A 419 15.57 -39.22 -8.52
CA ALA A 419 14.60 -40.18 -9.02
C ALA A 419 13.30 -40.17 -8.19
N TYR A 420 13.42 -40.17 -6.86
CA TYR A 420 12.28 -40.07 -5.94
C TYR A 420 11.46 -38.78 -6.14
N VAL A 421 12.13 -37.62 -6.26
CA VAL A 421 11.43 -36.34 -6.50
C VAL A 421 10.70 -36.36 -7.84
N VAL A 422 11.35 -36.82 -8.92
CA VAL A 422 10.74 -36.94 -10.26
C VAL A 422 9.54 -37.91 -10.26
N GLU A 423 9.58 -39.00 -9.49
CA GLU A 423 8.42 -39.91 -9.36
C GLU A 423 7.28 -39.29 -8.55
N LYS A 424 7.60 -38.50 -7.52
CA LYS A 424 6.63 -37.80 -6.67
C LYS A 424 5.86 -36.73 -7.43
N ASP A 425 6.55 -35.94 -8.25
CA ASP A 425 5.92 -34.92 -9.10
C ASP A 425 5.06 -35.56 -10.20
N LYS A 426 5.50 -36.69 -10.78
CA LYS A 426 4.67 -37.50 -11.70
C LYS A 426 3.41 -38.08 -11.04
N LYS A 427 3.40 -38.28 -9.72
CA LYS A 427 2.19 -38.69 -8.96
C LYS A 427 1.27 -37.50 -8.70
N ALA A 428 1.80 -36.32 -8.39
CA ALA A 428 1.01 -35.09 -8.28
C ALA A 428 0.31 -34.73 -9.61
N PHE A 429 1.06 -34.75 -10.73
CA PHE A 429 0.53 -34.45 -12.06
C PHE A 429 -0.55 -35.42 -12.58
N LYS A 430 -0.73 -36.60 -11.93
CA LYS A 430 -1.79 -37.55 -12.29
C LYS A 430 -3.15 -37.26 -11.63
N VAL A 431 -3.21 -36.33 -10.67
CA VAL A 431 -4.48 -35.95 -10.02
C VAL A 431 -5.24 -34.93 -10.86
N ASP A 432 -4.55 -33.97 -11.48
CA ASP A 432 -5.16 -32.97 -12.37
C ASP A 432 -5.23 -33.44 -13.83
N LYS A 433 -6.34 -34.11 -14.16
CA LYS A 433 -6.96 -34.27 -15.50
C LYS A 433 -6.02 -34.28 -16.72
N GLY A 434 -5.54 -35.48 -17.08
CA GLY A 434 -5.57 -35.97 -18.46
C GLY A 434 -4.97 -35.10 -19.56
N LEU A 435 -3.64 -34.91 -19.55
CA LEU A 435 -2.87 -34.61 -20.77
C LEU A 435 -2.02 -35.83 -21.18
N THR A 436 -1.79 -35.97 -22.49
CA THR A 436 -0.96 -37.05 -23.06
C THR A 436 0.54 -36.76 -22.98
N VAL A 437 1.33 -37.82 -23.12
CA VAL A 437 2.77 -37.90 -22.78
C VAL A 437 3.65 -36.98 -23.63
N ASP A 438 3.20 -36.61 -24.83
CA ASP A 438 3.97 -35.86 -25.83
C ASP A 438 4.29 -34.40 -25.43
N SER A 439 3.67 -33.91 -24.35
CA SER A 439 3.86 -32.55 -23.83
C SER A 439 5.17 -32.35 -23.04
N LEU A 440 5.77 -33.43 -22.51
CA LEU A 440 6.95 -33.35 -21.63
C LEU A 440 8.24 -32.97 -22.37
N ASP A 441 8.49 -33.54 -23.55
CA ASP A 441 9.68 -33.22 -24.35
C ASP A 441 9.63 -31.78 -24.91
N ALA A 442 8.43 -31.22 -25.09
CA ALA A 442 8.24 -29.80 -25.42
C ALA A 442 8.54 -28.86 -24.24
N PHE A 443 8.44 -29.33 -22.99
CA PHE A 443 8.75 -28.56 -21.78
C PHE A 443 10.26 -28.53 -21.51
N CYS A 444 10.93 -29.68 -21.56
CA CYS A 444 12.38 -29.79 -21.35
C CYS A 444 13.20 -28.94 -22.34
N ARG A 445 12.70 -28.74 -23.56
CA ARG A 445 13.33 -27.89 -24.60
C ARG A 445 13.09 -26.38 -24.42
N LYS A 446 12.37 -25.95 -23.38
CA LYS A 446 11.89 -24.55 -23.23
C LYS A 446 12.28 -23.82 -21.94
N MET A 447 13.10 -24.38 -21.06
CA MET A 447 13.72 -23.59 -19.99
C MET A 447 14.88 -22.74 -20.52
N PRO A 448 14.83 -21.39 -20.45
CA PRO A 448 16.03 -20.56 -20.61
C PRO A 448 16.91 -20.67 -19.36
N LEU A 449 18.23 -20.64 -19.56
CA LEU A 449 19.22 -20.57 -18.46
C LEU A 449 19.10 -19.23 -17.74
N LEU A 450 18.39 -19.21 -16.60
CA LEU A 450 18.05 -17.97 -15.88
C LEU A 450 18.16 -18.08 -14.35
N TYR A 451 19.27 -18.64 -13.86
CA TYR A 451 19.79 -18.37 -12.51
C TYR A 451 21.33 -18.50 -12.44
N MET A 452 22.02 -17.50 -13.00
CA MET A 452 23.44 -17.21 -12.68
C MET A 452 23.71 -15.71 -12.77
N LYS A 453 23.27 -14.96 -11.75
CA LYS A 453 23.93 -13.77 -11.20
C LYS A 453 23.25 -13.34 -9.90
#